data_AF-A0A7V9EVB1-F1
#
_entry.id   AF-A0A7V9EVB1-F1
#
_cell.length_a   1.000
_cell.length_b   1.000
_cell.length_c   1.000
_cell.angle_alpha   90.00
_cell.angle_beta   90.00
_cell.angle_gamma   90.00
#
_symmetry.space_group_name_H-M   'P 1'
#
loop_
_entity.id
_entity.type
_entity.pdbx_description
1 polymer ?
#
loop_
_entity_poly.entity_id
_entity_poly.type
_entity_poly.pdbx_seq_one_letter_code
_entity_poly.pdbx_strand_id
1 'polypeptide(L)'
;MLTPADLEVVERDPALPGLALVLDHDALADRLRAVRPELGLVSARATYVRYKPGTSCLVGYRLELADGEVLAFAKAYRRGDAAKATKARSKGGTAVAAVGDLVMVAHVAGDRDLPAAGGLERAGGRHRRLLRRVLPDAPQCWDAVPRCLRYKPERRWVGVVEHEGEPVALVKAYRRDDLVRAHAGLRFARGISPTTPRLLGVSRRVAALASSWLPGETLSELLARPGGAVPTLEVAGEALAALHAGPPSGLPVATAEDDAGALHSAAEHLSAVAPRLGAAAVALSKSLGSRLVTGAPEAGMARHGDFSPDQVVQGDHGVALLDFDNAEFGDPAADLGQFVASLWAAHLVSTAPGPPAVSAVADFLAGYEAGGGVAIPGRVADHAAAALVRLAVEPFRVRAPDWPARTEALLERAAHLARPTFSSPF
;
A
#
# COMPACT_ATOMS: atom_id res chain seq x y z
N MET A 1 2.21 -17.82 -15.52
CA MET A 1 1.87 -17.53 -16.93
C MET A 1 1.22 -16.15 -17.11
N LEU A 2 1.59 -15.43 -18.16
CA LEU A 2 0.99 -14.14 -18.55
C LEU A 2 -0.42 -14.31 -19.15
N THR A 3 -1.32 -13.39 -18.82
CA THR A 3 -2.63 -13.27 -19.49
C THR A 3 -2.49 -12.54 -20.84
N PRO A 4 -3.48 -12.63 -21.76
CA PRO A 4 -3.49 -11.81 -22.98
C PRO A 4 -3.33 -10.31 -22.70
N ALA A 5 -3.97 -9.80 -21.64
CA ALA A 5 -3.85 -8.40 -21.25
C ALA A 5 -2.43 -8.03 -20.78
N ASP A 6 -1.71 -8.96 -20.13
CA ASP A 6 -0.31 -8.73 -19.78
C ASP A 6 0.59 -8.68 -21.03
N LEU A 7 0.33 -9.54 -22.01
CA LEU A 7 1.06 -9.55 -23.28
C LEU A 7 0.87 -8.23 -24.03
N GLU A 8 -0.35 -7.68 -24.05
CA GLU A 8 -0.59 -6.34 -24.61
C GLU A 8 0.23 -5.25 -23.92
N VAL A 9 0.46 -5.32 -22.60
CA VAL A 9 1.34 -4.37 -21.88
C VAL A 9 2.79 -4.55 -22.32
N VAL A 10 3.25 -5.80 -22.42
CA VAL A 10 4.61 -6.14 -22.86
C VAL A 10 4.88 -5.63 -24.28
N GLU A 11 3.98 -5.88 -25.22
CA GLU A 11 4.14 -5.51 -26.63
C GLU A 11 4.23 -4.00 -26.82
N ARG A 12 3.54 -3.22 -25.98
CA ARG A 12 3.54 -1.75 -26.03
C ARG A 12 4.75 -1.09 -25.38
N ASP A 13 5.56 -1.82 -24.62
CA ASP A 13 6.79 -1.28 -24.01
C ASP A 13 8.05 -2.02 -24.47
N PRO A 14 8.43 -1.90 -25.76
CA PRO A 14 9.64 -2.52 -26.30
C PRO A 14 10.93 -1.91 -25.70
N ALA A 15 10.82 -0.80 -24.97
CA ALA A 15 11.94 -0.20 -24.26
C ALA A 15 12.34 -1.02 -23.03
N LEU A 16 11.51 -1.96 -22.56
CA LEU A 16 11.82 -2.90 -21.48
C LEU A 16 11.88 -4.36 -21.98
N PRO A 17 13.02 -4.82 -22.55
CA PRO A 17 13.15 -6.18 -23.08
C PRO A 17 12.89 -7.29 -22.04
N GLY A 18 13.10 -7.00 -20.76
CA GLY A 18 12.87 -7.92 -19.65
C GLY A 18 11.46 -7.90 -19.07
N LEU A 19 10.53 -7.10 -19.62
CA LEU A 19 9.20 -6.88 -19.02
C LEU A 19 8.39 -8.18 -18.93
N ALA A 20 8.30 -8.94 -20.03
CA ALA A 20 7.61 -10.23 -20.04
C ALA A 20 8.16 -11.18 -18.97
N LEU A 21 9.48 -11.28 -18.89
CA LEU A 21 10.17 -12.16 -17.96
C LEU A 21 9.90 -11.82 -16.50
N VAL A 22 9.90 -10.53 -16.12
CA VAL A 22 9.65 -10.14 -14.72
C VAL A 22 8.18 -10.14 -14.33
N LEU A 23 7.26 -10.18 -15.30
CA LEU A 23 5.82 -10.32 -15.02
C LEU A 23 5.40 -11.79 -14.96
N ASP A 24 6.10 -12.67 -15.67
CA ASP A 24 5.82 -14.10 -15.67
C ASP A 24 6.65 -14.85 -14.62
N HIS A 25 6.00 -15.18 -13.50
CA HIS A 25 6.63 -15.93 -12.42
C HIS A 25 7.17 -17.32 -12.82
N ASP A 26 6.55 -18.02 -13.77
CA ASP A 26 7.02 -19.35 -14.20
C ASP A 26 8.29 -19.20 -15.05
N ALA A 27 8.25 -18.28 -16.04
CA ALA A 27 9.40 -18.00 -16.88
C ALA A 27 10.58 -17.45 -16.07
N LEU A 28 10.33 -16.61 -15.06
CA LEU A 28 11.37 -16.14 -14.14
C LEU A 28 11.96 -17.31 -13.34
N ALA A 29 11.12 -18.20 -12.81
CA ALA A 29 11.58 -19.37 -12.07
C ALA A 29 12.46 -20.28 -12.92
N ASP A 30 12.04 -20.60 -14.14
CA ASP A 30 12.79 -21.44 -15.06
C ASP A 30 14.16 -20.83 -15.39
N ARG A 31 14.18 -19.51 -15.66
CA ARG A 31 15.43 -18.80 -15.90
C ARG A 31 16.34 -18.79 -14.66
N LEU A 32 15.78 -18.57 -13.47
CA LEU A 32 16.54 -18.61 -12.22
C LEU A 32 17.12 -20.00 -11.95
N ARG A 33 16.37 -21.07 -12.18
CA ARG A 33 16.89 -22.45 -12.07
C ARG A 33 18.05 -22.69 -13.02
N ALA A 34 17.98 -22.16 -14.24
CA ALA A 34 19.06 -22.29 -15.21
C ALA A 34 20.33 -21.50 -14.83
N VAL A 35 20.19 -20.28 -14.29
CA VAL A 35 21.35 -19.42 -13.96
C VAL A 35 21.91 -19.64 -12.56
N ARG A 36 21.11 -20.18 -11.63
CA ARG A 36 21.44 -20.39 -10.21
C ARG A 36 20.86 -21.73 -9.72
N PRO A 37 21.27 -22.88 -10.30
CA PRO A 37 20.74 -24.19 -9.93
C PRO A 37 20.95 -24.54 -8.45
N GLU A 38 21.99 -23.97 -7.83
CA GLU A 38 22.31 -24.19 -6.42
C GLU A 38 21.32 -23.55 -5.43
N LEU A 39 20.41 -22.68 -5.90
CA LEU A 39 19.34 -22.16 -5.06
C LEU A 39 18.30 -23.23 -4.70
N GLY A 40 18.23 -24.34 -5.45
CA GLY A 40 17.20 -25.35 -5.22
C GLY A 40 15.78 -24.79 -5.34
N LEU A 41 15.56 -23.87 -6.29
CA LEU A 41 14.30 -23.16 -6.46
C LEU A 41 13.17 -24.13 -6.86
N VAL A 42 12.17 -24.25 -6.01
CA VAL A 42 10.96 -25.05 -6.20
C VAL A 42 9.93 -24.26 -6.99
N SER A 43 9.58 -23.06 -6.55
CA SER A 43 8.56 -22.22 -7.22
C SER A 43 8.82 -20.73 -7.01
N ALA A 44 8.19 -19.88 -7.84
CA ALA A 44 8.21 -18.44 -7.66
C ALA A 44 6.80 -17.86 -7.79
N ARG A 45 6.50 -16.87 -6.95
CA ARG A 45 5.21 -16.16 -6.98
C ARG A 45 5.44 -14.66 -6.94
N ALA A 46 4.97 -13.97 -7.97
CA ALA A 46 4.93 -12.50 -7.98
C ALA A 46 3.93 -12.00 -6.93
N THR A 47 4.30 -10.96 -6.18
CA THR A 47 3.51 -10.42 -5.08
C THR A 47 3.12 -8.95 -5.26
N TYR A 48 3.94 -8.17 -5.98
CA TYR A 48 3.71 -6.74 -6.18
C TYR A 48 4.47 -6.22 -7.40
N VAL A 49 3.84 -5.41 -8.24
CA VAL A 49 4.45 -4.76 -9.41
C VAL A 49 4.53 -3.26 -9.21
N ARG A 50 5.69 -2.70 -9.55
CA ARG A 50 5.90 -1.27 -9.77
C ARG A 50 6.44 -1.07 -11.17
N TYR A 51 5.52 -0.81 -12.08
CA TYR A 51 5.80 -0.54 -13.48
C TYR A 51 5.89 0.97 -13.73
N LYS A 52 7.00 1.39 -14.32
CA LYS A 52 7.24 2.76 -14.82
C LYS A 52 7.44 2.66 -16.34
N PRO A 53 6.43 3.02 -17.14
CA PRO A 53 6.48 2.87 -18.60
C PRO A 53 7.75 3.45 -19.22
N GLY A 54 8.36 2.71 -20.13
CA GLY A 54 9.59 3.08 -20.83
C GLY A 54 10.84 3.22 -19.95
N THR A 55 10.75 2.91 -18.65
CA THR A 55 11.80 3.22 -17.67
C THR A 55 12.28 1.99 -16.91
N SER A 56 11.36 1.29 -16.23
CA SER A 56 11.69 0.07 -15.48
C SER A 56 10.43 -0.66 -15.03
N CYS A 57 10.52 -1.96 -14.85
CA CYS A 57 9.53 -2.73 -14.11
C CYS A 57 10.21 -3.43 -12.94
N LEU A 58 9.71 -3.19 -11.72
CA LEU A 58 10.15 -3.89 -10.52
C LEU A 58 9.01 -4.78 -10.04
N VAL A 59 9.31 -6.03 -9.72
CA VAL A 59 8.34 -7.02 -9.25
C VAL A 59 8.86 -7.70 -7.99
N GLY A 60 8.09 -7.67 -6.91
CA GLY A 60 8.36 -8.42 -5.69
C GLY A 60 7.98 -9.89 -5.87
N TYR A 61 8.75 -10.78 -5.27
CA TYR A 61 8.60 -12.23 -5.36
C TYR A 61 8.70 -12.90 -3.99
N ARG A 62 7.90 -13.95 -3.81
CA ARG A 62 8.18 -15.05 -2.88
C ARG A 62 8.79 -16.20 -3.68
N LEU A 63 9.96 -16.65 -3.27
CA LEU A 63 10.65 -17.79 -3.87
C LEU A 63 10.62 -18.95 -2.88
N GLU A 64 10.03 -20.06 -3.28
CA GLU A 64 10.04 -21.30 -2.52
C GLU A 64 11.31 -22.07 -2.89
N LEU A 65 12.19 -22.30 -1.93
CA LEU A 65 13.41 -23.08 -2.06
C LEU A 65 13.25 -24.40 -1.31
N ALA A 66 14.14 -25.36 -1.56
CA ALA A 66 14.16 -26.65 -0.85
C ALA A 66 14.29 -26.51 0.68
N ASP A 67 14.90 -25.43 1.16
CA ASP A 67 15.16 -25.15 2.58
C ASP A 67 14.25 -24.06 3.19
N GLY A 68 13.29 -23.53 2.42
CA GLY A 68 12.29 -22.58 2.91
C GLY A 68 11.91 -21.49 1.90
N GLU A 69 11.03 -20.58 2.33
CA GLU A 69 10.62 -19.43 1.52
C GLU A 69 11.57 -18.23 1.75
N VAL A 70 11.90 -17.51 0.67
CA VAL A 70 12.65 -16.24 0.75
C VAL A 70 11.96 -15.13 -0.04
N LEU A 71 12.12 -13.88 0.42
CA LEU A 71 11.64 -12.72 -0.33
C LEU A 71 12.73 -12.20 -1.27
N ALA A 72 12.30 -11.92 -2.49
CA ALA A 72 13.15 -11.39 -3.54
C ALA A 72 12.41 -10.32 -4.34
N PHE A 73 13.13 -9.67 -5.24
CA PHE A 73 12.55 -8.83 -6.27
C PHE A 73 13.32 -8.97 -7.58
N ALA A 74 12.59 -8.89 -8.69
CA ALA A 74 13.13 -8.81 -10.03
C ALA A 74 12.96 -7.40 -10.58
N LYS A 75 13.96 -6.90 -11.31
CA LYS A 75 13.92 -5.58 -11.93
C LYS A 75 14.36 -5.67 -13.39
N ALA A 76 13.44 -5.32 -14.29
CA ALA A 76 13.71 -5.10 -15.71
C ALA A 76 14.11 -3.63 -15.92
N TYR A 77 15.22 -3.43 -16.64
CA TYR A 77 15.77 -2.13 -16.98
C TYR A 77 15.50 -1.77 -18.44
N ARG A 78 15.50 -0.46 -18.73
CA ARG A 78 15.39 0.08 -20.08
C ARG A 78 16.52 -0.40 -21.00
N ARG A 79 16.21 -0.61 -22.28
CA ARG A 79 17.22 -0.75 -23.34
C ARG A 79 18.14 0.47 -23.34
N GLY A 80 19.45 0.22 -23.21
CA GLY A 80 20.48 1.26 -23.04
C GLY A 80 20.94 1.49 -21.59
N ASP A 81 20.23 0.96 -20.59
CA ASP A 81 20.59 1.08 -19.18
C ASP A 81 21.44 -0.10 -18.66
N ALA A 82 22.17 -0.79 -19.54
CA ALA A 82 23.02 -1.94 -19.19
C ALA A 82 24.04 -1.59 -18.09
N ALA A 83 24.64 -0.40 -18.15
CA ALA A 83 25.55 0.06 -17.10
C ALA A 83 24.86 0.21 -15.72
N LYS A 84 23.58 0.64 -15.69
CA LYS A 84 22.80 0.70 -14.44
C LYS A 84 22.49 -0.70 -13.92
N ALA A 85 22.14 -1.64 -14.81
CA ALA A 85 21.93 -3.04 -14.45
C ALA A 85 23.20 -3.67 -13.87
N THR A 86 24.35 -3.49 -14.52
CA THR A 86 25.66 -3.98 -14.04
C THR A 86 26.04 -3.37 -12.69
N LYS A 87 25.86 -2.05 -12.53
CA LYS A 87 26.11 -1.35 -11.25
C LYS A 87 25.18 -1.82 -10.13
N ALA A 88 23.93 -2.17 -10.43
CA ALA A 88 23.02 -2.72 -9.44
C ALA A 88 23.48 -4.11 -8.99
N ARG A 89 23.93 -4.96 -9.92
CA ARG A 89 24.47 -6.30 -9.64
C ARG A 89 25.73 -6.26 -8.78
N SER A 90 26.71 -5.43 -9.15
CA SER A 90 28.00 -5.35 -8.43
C SER A 90 27.89 -4.77 -7.03
N LYS A 91 26.81 -4.03 -6.75
CA LYS A 91 26.52 -3.45 -5.44
C LYS A 91 25.56 -4.28 -4.59
N GLY A 92 25.00 -5.36 -5.13
CA GLY A 92 24.08 -6.24 -4.41
C GLY A 92 24.84 -7.27 -3.58
N GLY A 93 24.55 -7.34 -2.28
CA GLY A 93 25.10 -8.36 -1.40
C GLY A 93 24.38 -9.71 -1.49
N THR A 94 25.07 -10.76 -1.05
CA THR A 94 24.70 -12.16 -0.71
C THR A 94 23.82 -13.00 -1.65
N ALA A 95 22.94 -12.46 -2.50
CA ALA A 95 22.20 -13.27 -3.49
C ALA A 95 21.59 -12.39 -4.59
N VAL A 96 22.38 -12.10 -5.62
CA VAL A 96 21.90 -11.47 -6.86
C VAL A 96 22.15 -12.41 -8.03
N ALA A 97 21.18 -12.51 -8.94
CA ALA A 97 21.30 -13.21 -10.21
C ALA A 97 21.06 -12.23 -11.37
N ALA A 98 21.91 -12.31 -12.39
CA ALA A 98 21.64 -11.68 -13.68
C ALA A 98 20.86 -12.66 -14.55
N VAL A 99 19.72 -12.23 -15.06
CA VAL A 99 18.94 -13.01 -16.02
C VAL A 99 18.96 -12.26 -17.35
N GLY A 100 19.95 -12.55 -18.18
CA GLY A 100 20.30 -11.70 -19.33
C GLY A 100 20.87 -10.33 -18.91
N ASP A 101 21.03 -9.41 -19.85
CA ASP A 101 21.76 -8.14 -19.62
C ASP A 101 20.93 -7.05 -18.93
N LEU A 102 19.61 -7.15 -18.96
CA LEU A 102 18.70 -6.08 -18.52
C LEU A 102 17.68 -6.54 -17.46
N VAL A 103 17.85 -7.75 -16.91
CA VAL A 103 17.09 -8.18 -15.73
C VAL A 103 18.05 -8.53 -14.60
N MET A 104 17.68 -8.13 -13.39
CA MET A 104 18.35 -8.46 -12.15
C MET A 104 17.32 -9.05 -11.19
N VAL A 105 17.68 -10.14 -10.52
CA VAL A 105 16.92 -10.66 -9.38
C VAL A 105 17.78 -10.54 -8.13
N ALA A 106 17.23 -10.00 -7.05
CA ALA A 106 17.94 -9.80 -5.80
C ALA A 106 17.09 -10.27 -4.62
N HIS A 107 17.72 -10.91 -3.65
CA HIS A 107 17.15 -11.15 -2.32
C HIS A 107 16.84 -9.81 -1.63
N VAL A 108 15.82 -9.72 -0.77
CA VAL A 108 15.46 -8.48 -0.06
C VAL A 108 16.61 -7.91 0.80
N ALA A 109 17.52 -8.76 1.26
CA ALA A 109 18.76 -8.31 1.91
C ALA A 109 19.69 -7.47 1.02
N GLY A 110 19.52 -7.54 -0.30
CA GLY A 110 20.14 -6.69 -1.29
C GLY A 110 19.34 -5.43 -1.64
N ASP A 111 18.18 -5.19 -1.02
CA ASP A 111 17.37 -3.99 -1.21
C ASP A 111 18.05 -2.78 -0.53
N ARG A 112 18.75 -2.00 -1.34
CA ARG A 112 19.60 -0.90 -0.85
C ARG A 112 18.81 0.32 -0.41
N ASP A 113 17.56 0.43 -0.89
CA ASP A 113 16.64 1.47 -0.49
C ASP A 113 16.00 1.14 0.87
N LEU A 114 16.09 -0.12 1.33
CA LEU A 114 15.61 -0.61 2.63
C LEU A 114 16.74 -1.23 3.46
N PRO A 115 17.69 -0.44 3.98
CA PRO A 115 18.90 -0.95 4.63
C PRO A 115 18.66 -1.83 5.87
N ALA A 116 17.48 -1.72 6.49
CA ALA A 116 17.07 -2.58 7.61
C ALA A 116 16.50 -3.95 7.17
N ALA A 117 15.95 -4.09 5.97
CA ALA A 117 15.18 -5.27 5.57
C ALA A 117 16.03 -6.56 5.56
N GLY A 118 17.29 -6.48 5.13
CA GLY A 118 18.21 -7.62 5.18
C GLY A 118 18.57 -8.11 6.58
N GLY A 119 18.34 -7.28 7.59
CA GLY A 119 18.46 -7.66 8.99
C GLY A 119 17.17 -8.20 9.59
N LEU A 120 16.05 -8.30 8.87
CA LEU A 120 14.76 -8.67 9.45
C LEU A 120 14.26 -10.06 9.05
N GLU A 121 14.95 -10.76 8.13
CA GLU A 121 14.48 -12.06 7.63
C GLU A 121 15.18 -13.29 8.20
N ARG A 122 16.38 -13.14 8.77
CA ARG A 122 17.16 -14.27 9.27
C ARG A 122 17.82 -13.97 10.60
N ALA A 123 17.86 -14.99 11.45
CA ALA A 123 18.62 -14.99 12.69
C ALA A 123 20.12 -14.70 12.42
N GLY A 124 20.81 -14.09 13.38
CA GLY A 124 22.21 -13.62 13.28
C GLY A 124 22.47 -12.22 13.83
N GLY A 125 23.72 -11.80 13.98
CA GLY A 125 24.05 -10.54 14.70
C GLY A 125 23.43 -9.25 14.12
N ARG A 126 23.03 -9.23 12.83
CA ARG A 126 22.39 -8.05 12.21
C ARG A 126 20.96 -7.82 12.72
N HIS A 127 20.11 -8.85 12.79
CA HIS A 127 18.73 -8.72 13.29
C HIS A 127 18.72 -8.31 14.76
N ARG A 128 19.53 -8.98 15.58
CA ARG A 128 19.64 -8.68 17.01
C ARG A 128 20.02 -7.23 17.29
N ARG A 129 21.00 -6.70 16.55
CA ARG A 129 21.39 -5.28 16.66
C ARG A 129 20.31 -4.32 16.17
N LEU A 130 19.50 -4.73 15.20
CA LEU A 130 18.38 -3.93 14.71
C LEU A 130 17.28 -3.89 15.77
N LEU A 131 16.82 -5.04 16.26
CA LEU A 131 15.76 -5.12 17.27
C LEU A 131 16.17 -4.41 18.57
N ARG A 132 17.43 -4.51 19.01
CA ARG A 132 17.98 -3.70 20.11
C ARG A 132 17.77 -2.19 19.95
N ARG A 133 17.78 -1.67 18.72
CA ARG A 133 17.65 -0.23 18.46
C ARG A 133 16.19 0.22 18.38
N VAL A 134 15.30 -0.63 17.90
CA VAL A 134 13.88 -0.27 17.70
C VAL A 134 12.97 -0.80 18.81
N LEU A 135 13.44 -1.75 19.62
CA LEU A 135 12.79 -2.30 20.81
C LEU A 135 13.75 -2.27 22.01
N PRO A 136 14.24 -1.09 22.43
CA PRO A 136 15.22 -0.98 23.50
C PRO A 136 14.71 -1.54 24.84
N ASP A 137 13.41 -1.42 25.09
CA ASP A 137 12.77 -1.81 26.36
C ASP A 137 12.18 -3.24 26.33
N ALA A 138 12.49 -4.04 25.29
CA ALA A 138 12.01 -5.41 25.16
C ALA A 138 13.16 -6.40 24.84
N PRO A 139 14.10 -6.62 25.79
CA PRO A 139 15.24 -7.51 25.61
C PRO A 139 14.88 -8.95 25.24
N GLN A 140 13.72 -9.43 25.72
CA GLN A 140 13.15 -10.73 25.40
C GLN A 140 12.81 -10.91 23.90
N CYS A 141 12.70 -9.81 23.16
CA CYS A 141 12.39 -9.83 21.72
C CYS A 141 13.64 -9.72 20.84
N TRP A 142 14.84 -9.51 21.40
CA TRP A 142 16.02 -9.18 20.58
C TRP A 142 16.51 -10.32 19.71
N ASP A 143 16.21 -11.56 20.09
CA ASP A 143 16.57 -12.75 19.33
C ASP A 143 15.40 -13.30 18.49
N ALA A 144 14.25 -12.60 18.47
CA ALA A 144 13.12 -12.94 17.62
C ALA A 144 13.44 -12.67 16.14
N VAL A 145 12.99 -13.56 15.26
CA VAL A 145 13.00 -13.33 13.81
C VAL A 145 11.62 -12.81 13.41
N PRO A 146 11.50 -11.53 13.01
CA PRO A 146 10.20 -10.96 12.70
C PRO A 146 9.56 -11.65 11.49
N ARG A 147 8.30 -12.06 11.61
CA ARG A 147 7.54 -12.67 10.51
C ARG A 147 7.10 -11.57 9.54
N CYS A 148 7.54 -11.65 8.29
CA CYS A 148 7.17 -10.66 7.29
C CYS A 148 5.66 -10.71 6.99
N LEU A 149 4.99 -9.56 7.12
CA LEU A 149 3.60 -9.38 6.71
C LEU A 149 3.53 -8.83 5.28
N ARG A 150 4.41 -7.87 4.96
CA ARG A 150 4.39 -7.19 3.66
C ARG A 150 5.76 -6.73 3.22
N TYR A 151 6.09 -7.00 1.97
CA TYR A 151 7.29 -6.46 1.33
C TYR A 151 6.92 -5.79 0.00
N LYS A 152 7.18 -4.48 -0.10
CA LYS A 152 7.09 -3.69 -1.33
C LYS A 152 8.52 -3.23 -1.67
N PRO A 153 9.20 -3.87 -2.64
CA PRO A 153 10.62 -3.62 -2.88
C PRO A 153 10.91 -2.14 -3.19
N GLU A 154 12.05 -1.66 -2.71
CA GLU A 154 12.48 -0.25 -2.78
C GLU A 154 11.44 0.74 -2.20
N ARG A 155 10.52 0.31 -1.32
CA ARG A 155 9.52 1.17 -0.67
C ARG A 155 9.40 0.90 0.83
N ARG A 156 8.99 -0.31 1.21
CA ARG A 156 8.82 -0.69 2.62
C ARG A 156 8.84 -2.19 2.84
N TRP A 157 9.30 -2.58 4.02
CA TRP A 157 9.15 -3.93 4.58
C TRP A 157 8.44 -3.81 5.93
N VAL A 158 7.47 -4.69 6.19
CA VAL A 158 6.65 -4.71 7.40
C VAL A 158 6.62 -6.14 7.93
N GLY A 159 6.86 -6.30 9.22
CA GLY A 159 6.76 -7.60 9.88
C GLY A 159 6.39 -7.47 11.35
N VAL A 160 5.95 -8.59 11.90
CA VAL A 160 5.53 -8.72 13.29
C VAL A 160 6.60 -9.44 14.09
N VAL A 161 6.90 -8.90 15.25
CA VAL A 161 7.72 -9.53 16.28
C VAL A 161 6.77 -10.23 17.25
N GLU A 162 7.03 -11.51 17.48
CA GLU A 162 6.27 -12.34 18.39
C GLU A 162 7.14 -12.71 19.60
N HIS A 163 6.52 -12.84 20.76
CA HIS A 163 7.15 -13.34 21.99
C HIS A 163 6.21 -14.36 22.62
N GLU A 164 6.72 -15.56 22.91
CA GLU A 164 5.92 -16.69 23.43
C GLU A 164 4.70 -17.04 22.55
N GLY A 165 4.82 -16.83 21.23
CA GLY A 165 3.76 -17.09 20.26
C GLY A 165 2.79 -15.92 20.05
N GLU A 166 2.91 -14.85 20.84
CA GLU A 166 2.00 -13.71 20.79
C GLU A 166 2.63 -12.50 20.08
N PRO A 167 1.92 -11.81 19.17
CA PRO A 167 2.36 -10.56 18.57
C PRO A 167 2.56 -9.45 19.61
N VAL A 168 3.77 -8.86 19.65
CA VAL A 168 4.10 -7.79 20.62
C VAL A 168 4.45 -6.47 19.95
N ALA A 169 5.02 -6.51 18.75
CA ALA A 169 5.42 -5.30 18.04
C ALA A 169 5.34 -5.46 16.52
N LEU A 170 5.06 -4.36 15.84
CA LEU A 170 5.24 -4.24 14.41
C LEU A 170 6.57 -3.54 14.13
N VAL A 171 7.41 -4.12 13.27
CA VAL A 171 8.67 -3.51 12.81
C VAL A 171 8.54 -3.18 11.33
N LYS A 172 8.88 -1.94 10.99
CA LYS A 172 8.84 -1.43 9.62
C LYS A 172 10.23 -0.92 9.21
N ALA A 173 10.67 -1.30 8.02
CA ALA A 173 11.85 -0.74 7.35
C ALA A 173 11.43 0.11 6.16
N TYR A 174 12.08 1.26 6.01
CA TYR A 174 11.69 2.32 5.08
C TYR A 174 12.86 2.81 4.23
N ARG A 175 12.53 3.56 3.18
CA ARG A 175 13.45 4.58 2.67
C ARG A 175 13.65 5.66 3.75
N ARG A 176 14.80 6.32 3.74
CA ARG A 176 15.13 7.32 4.78
C ARG A 176 14.11 8.44 4.88
N ASP A 177 13.63 8.95 3.76
CA ASP A 177 12.65 10.04 3.73
C ASP A 177 11.27 9.58 4.20
N ASP A 178 10.89 8.34 3.85
CA ASP A 178 9.63 7.73 4.29
C ASP A 178 9.62 7.49 5.81
N LEU A 179 10.78 7.17 6.42
CA LEU A 179 10.89 7.07 7.89
C LEU A 179 10.54 8.38 8.59
N VAL A 180 10.90 9.54 8.00
CA VAL A 180 10.63 10.85 8.60
C VAL A 180 9.12 11.06 8.70
N ARG A 181 8.38 10.75 7.63
CA ARG A 181 6.91 10.83 7.60
C ARG A 181 6.28 9.86 8.59
N ALA A 182 6.67 8.60 8.56
CA ALA A 182 6.15 7.58 9.48
C ALA A 182 6.37 7.91 10.96
N HIS A 183 7.55 8.44 11.30
CA HIS A 183 7.85 8.86 12.66
C HIS A 183 7.04 10.10 13.08
N ALA A 184 6.79 11.04 12.17
CA ALA A 184 5.94 12.19 12.44
C ALA A 184 4.48 11.76 12.68
N GLY A 185 3.94 10.88 11.84
CA GLY A 185 2.58 10.36 11.97
C GLY A 185 2.33 9.61 13.29
N LEU A 186 3.23 8.73 13.70
CA LEU A 186 3.10 8.06 15.01
C LEU A 186 3.27 9.00 16.21
N ARG A 187 4.02 10.09 16.05
CA ARG A 187 4.09 11.13 17.08
C ARG A 187 2.80 11.95 17.17
N PHE A 188 2.17 12.23 16.03
CA PHE A 188 0.86 12.88 15.97
C PHE A 188 -0.23 12.01 16.59
N ALA A 189 -0.25 10.72 16.27
CA ALA A 189 -1.18 9.74 16.82
C ALA A 189 -1.16 9.69 18.36
N ARG A 190 -0.02 10.02 18.98
CA ARG A 190 0.14 10.04 20.43
C ARG A 190 -0.75 11.13 21.05
N GLY A 191 -1.86 10.70 21.64
CA GLY A 191 -2.80 11.58 22.35
C GLY A 191 -4.08 11.86 21.58
N ILE A 192 -4.28 11.20 20.45
CA ILE A 192 -5.56 11.14 19.75
C ILE A 192 -6.39 10.03 20.39
N SER A 193 -7.70 10.25 20.49
CA SER A 193 -8.69 9.20 20.72
C SER A 193 -9.35 8.93 19.36
N PRO A 194 -9.46 7.68 18.89
CA PRO A 194 -9.41 6.42 19.65
C PRO A 194 -7.99 5.84 19.79
N THR A 195 -7.87 4.59 20.27
CA THR A 195 -6.59 3.90 20.49
C THR A 195 -5.69 3.90 19.25
N THR A 196 -4.39 4.19 19.42
CA THR A 196 -3.40 4.18 18.33
C THR A 196 -2.12 3.43 18.72
N PRO A 197 -1.32 2.92 17.76
CA PRO A 197 -0.06 2.27 18.05
C PRO A 197 0.92 3.19 18.78
N ARG A 198 1.54 2.69 19.85
CA ARG A 198 2.62 3.39 20.55
C ARG A 198 3.93 3.20 19.81
N LEU A 199 4.67 4.28 19.59
CA LEU A 199 6.07 4.21 19.16
C LEU A 199 6.92 3.51 20.23
N LEU A 200 7.55 2.39 19.87
CA LEU A 200 8.45 1.63 20.75
C LEU A 200 9.92 2.01 20.53
N GLY A 201 10.28 2.38 19.31
CA GLY A 201 11.64 2.86 19.02
C GLY A 201 11.85 3.16 17.54
N VAL A 202 12.89 3.95 17.27
CA VAL A 202 13.22 4.41 15.91
C VAL A 202 14.73 4.41 15.71
N SER A 203 15.18 3.95 14.53
CA SER A 203 16.57 4.00 14.12
C SER A 203 16.74 4.67 12.78
N ARG A 204 17.10 5.96 12.80
CA ARG A 204 17.45 6.73 11.58
C ARG A 204 18.66 6.14 10.83
N ARG A 205 19.59 5.50 11.55
CA ARG A 205 20.80 4.91 10.96
C ARG A 205 20.49 3.81 9.94
N VAL A 206 19.48 2.99 10.20
CA VAL A 206 19.06 1.87 9.34
C VAL A 206 17.65 2.06 8.77
N ALA A 207 17.08 3.25 8.92
CA ALA A 207 15.75 3.60 8.45
C ALA A 207 14.65 2.61 8.90
N ALA A 208 14.56 2.34 10.20
CA ALA A 208 13.58 1.42 10.77
C ALA A 208 12.85 2.02 11.98
N LEU A 209 11.64 1.54 12.23
CA LEU A 209 10.78 1.94 13.35
C LEU A 209 10.04 0.71 13.88
N ALA A 210 9.74 0.69 15.18
CA ALA A 210 8.83 -0.27 15.77
C ALA A 210 7.69 0.42 16.53
N SER A 211 6.49 -0.16 16.43
CA SER A 211 5.30 0.27 17.17
C SER A 211 4.67 -0.92 17.90
N SER A 212 3.85 -0.65 18.92
CA SER A 212 3.08 -1.68 19.62
C SER A 212 2.14 -2.40 18.66
N TRP A 213 1.99 -3.71 18.85
CA TRP A 213 0.89 -4.44 18.24
C TRP A 213 -0.43 -4.05 18.91
N LEU A 214 -1.50 -3.93 18.12
CA LEU A 214 -2.86 -3.73 18.63
C LEU A 214 -3.69 -4.97 18.29
N PRO A 215 -4.08 -5.79 19.29
CA PRO A 215 -4.78 -7.04 19.06
C PRO A 215 -6.25 -6.81 18.71
N GLY A 216 -6.73 -7.49 17.67
CA GLY A 216 -8.12 -7.40 17.25
C GLY A 216 -8.28 -7.87 15.81
N GLU A 217 -9.50 -7.71 15.30
CA GLU A 217 -9.85 -8.01 13.91
C GLU A 217 -10.03 -6.70 13.14
N THR A 218 -9.53 -6.63 11.91
CA THR A 218 -9.72 -5.43 11.08
C THR A 218 -11.18 -5.31 10.65
N LEU A 219 -11.66 -4.07 10.45
CA LEU A 219 -12.99 -3.84 9.89
C LEU A 219 -13.13 -4.47 8.49
N SER A 220 -12.04 -4.54 7.72
CA SER A 220 -12.03 -5.25 6.44
C SER A 220 -12.34 -6.76 6.57
N GLU A 221 -11.82 -7.41 7.60
CA GLU A 221 -12.07 -8.83 7.89
C GLU A 221 -13.50 -9.04 8.41
N LEU A 222 -13.96 -8.17 9.31
CA LEU A 222 -15.33 -8.20 9.84
C LEU A 222 -16.39 -8.04 8.74
N LEU A 223 -16.19 -7.10 7.81
CA LEU A 223 -17.12 -6.87 6.70
C LEU A 223 -17.14 -8.01 5.68
N ALA A 224 -16.06 -8.78 5.57
CA ALA A 224 -15.99 -9.93 4.68
C ALA A 224 -16.76 -11.16 5.22
N ARG A 225 -17.16 -11.15 6.50
CA ARG A 225 -17.90 -12.26 7.13
C ARG A 225 -19.40 -12.14 6.84
N PRO A 226 -20.12 -13.28 6.64
CA PRO A 226 -21.57 -13.27 6.53
C PRO A 226 -22.21 -12.67 7.79
N GLY A 227 -23.04 -11.63 7.63
CA GLY A 227 -23.65 -10.91 8.76
C GLY A 227 -22.73 -9.90 9.44
N GLY A 228 -21.67 -9.44 8.75
CA GLY A 228 -20.69 -8.47 9.23
C GLY A 228 -21.30 -7.28 9.99
N ALA A 229 -20.73 -6.97 11.15
CA ALA A 229 -21.31 -6.09 12.16
C ALA A 229 -21.35 -4.61 11.71
N VAL A 230 -22.56 -4.11 11.46
CA VAL A 230 -22.88 -2.70 11.16
C VAL A 230 -22.38 -1.68 12.21
N PRO A 231 -22.44 -1.96 13.54
CA PRO A 231 -22.04 -0.96 14.55
C PRO A 231 -20.59 -0.47 14.44
N THR A 232 -19.69 -1.23 13.82
CA THR A 232 -18.27 -0.86 13.71
C THR A 232 -18.01 0.20 12.64
N LEU A 233 -18.92 0.39 11.66
CA LEU A 233 -18.79 1.44 10.65
C LEU A 233 -19.04 2.83 11.21
N GLU A 234 -20.08 2.99 12.04
CA GLU A 234 -20.37 4.24 12.74
C GLU A 234 -19.20 4.63 13.65
N VAL A 235 -18.70 3.69 14.46
CA VAL A 235 -17.54 3.93 15.34
C VAL A 235 -16.27 4.25 14.55
N ALA A 236 -16.09 3.69 13.35
CA ALA A 236 -14.98 4.07 12.45
C ALA A 236 -15.12 5.52 11.96
N GLY A 237 -16.35 5.97 11.68
CA GLY A 237 -16.66 7.36 11.35
C GLY A 237 -16.35 8.29 12.51
N GLU A 238 -16.84 7.98 13.71
CA GLU A 238 -16.56 8.75 14.93
C GLU A 238 -15.06 8.85 15.22
N ALA A 239 -14.35 7.73 15.06
CA ALA A 239 -12.90 7.67 15.21
C ALA A 239 -12.16 8.61 14.25
N LEU A 240 -12.59 8.66 12.98
CA LEU A 240 -12.00 9.56 12.00
C LEU A 240 -12.31 11.03 12.31
N ALA A 241 -13.53 11.34 12.76
CA ALA A 241 -13.90 12.70 13.19
C ALA A 241 -13.00 13.18 14.34
N ALA A 242 -12.75 12.31 15.33
CA ALA A 242 -11.86 12.61 16.43
C ALA A 242 -10.39 12.81 15.99
N LEU A 243 -9.93 12.05 14.99
CA LEU A 243 -8.61 12.26 14.36
C LEU A 243 -8.52 13.64 13.68
N HIS A 244 -9.54 14.02 12.91
CA HIS A 244 -9.59 15.31 12.22
C HIS A 244 -9.63 16.51 13.17
N ALA A 245 -10.24 16.34 14.35
CA ALA A 245 -10.22 17.31 15.44
C ALA A 245 -8.89 17.37 16.21
N GLY A 246 -7.90 16.53 15.86
CA GLY A 246 -6.58 16.47 16.47
C GLY A 246 -5.77 17.77 16.32
N PRO A 247 -4.69 17.93 17.12
CA PRO A 247 -3.93 19.17 17.18
C PRO A 247 -3.22 19.51 15.85
N PRO A 248 -3.12 20.80 15.48
CA PRO A 248 -2.72 21.23 14.14
C PRO A 248 -1.20 21.17 13.84
N SER A 249 -0.41 20.38 14.59
CA SER A 249 1.05 20.50 14.56
C SER A 249 1.79 19.18 14.34
N GLY A 250 2.92 19.26 13.63
CA GLY A 250 3.89 18.16 13.50
C GLY A 250 3.71 17.24 12.29
N LEU A 251 2.69 17.46 11.46
CA LEU A 251 2.48 16.74 10.21
C LEU A 251 2.88 17.59 8.99
N PRO A 252 3.30 16.97 7.87
CA PRO A 252 3.46 17.67 6.60
C PRO A 252 2.12 18.21 6.09
N VAL A 253 2.16 19.19 5.19
CA VAL A 253 0.95 19.72 4.52
C VAL A 253 0.84 19.10 3.13
N ALA A 254 -0.35 18.64 2.77
CA ALA A 254 -0.72 18.22 1.42
C ALA A 254 -1.68 19.25 0.83
N THR A 255 -1.43 19.66 -0.41
CA THR A 255 -2.30 20.62 -1.11
C THR A 255 -3.29 19.90 -2.04
N ALA A 256 -4.31 20.63 -2.50
CA ALA A 256 -5.23 20.10 -3.49
C ALA A 256 -4.53 19.79 -4.83
N GLU A 257 -3.44 20.51 -5.15
CA GLU A 257 -2.58 20.22 -6.30
C GLU A 257 -1.80 18.91 -6.12
N ASP A 258 -1.35 18.58 -4.91
CA ASP A 258 -0.73 17.29 -4.63
C ASP A 258 -1.74 16.14 -4.86
N ASP A 259 -2.98 16.30 -4.37
CA ASP A 259 -4.06 15.33 -4.57
C ASP A 259 -4.43 15.17 -6.05
N ALA A 260 -4.55 16.29 -6.79
CA ALA A 260 -4.79 16.28 -8.23
C ALA A 260 -3.61 15.67 -9.01
N GLY A 261 -2.37 15.91 -8.58
CA GLY A 261 -1.16 15.33 -9.17
C GLY A 261 -1.07 13.81 -8.95
N ALA A 262 -1.47 13.33 -7.77
CA ALA A 262 -1.56 11.90 -7.48
C ALA A 262 -2.63 11.22 -8.35
N LEU A 263 -3.79 11.87 -8.52
CA LEU A 263 -4.85 11.42 -9.42
C LEU A 263 -4.37 11.38 -10.89
N HIS A 264 -3.67 12.40 -11.34
CA HIS A 264 -3.09 12.45 -12.68
C HIS A 264 -2.09 11.31 -12.91
N SER A 265 -1.18 11.09 -11.96
CA SER A 265 -0.20 9.99 -12.02
C SER A 265 -0.86 8.61 -12.12
N ALA A 266 -2.00 8.41 -11.45
CA ALA A 266 -2.78 7.19 -11.57
C ALA A 266 -3.39 7.03 -12.97
N ALA A 267 -3.97 8.10 -13.54
CA ALA A 267 -4.53 8.08 -14.89
C ALA A 267 -3.47 7.83 -15.99
N GLU A 268 -2.26 8.38 -15.84
CA GLU A 268 -1.14 8.06 -16.73
C GLU A 268 -0.74 6.59 -16.64
N HIS A 269 -0.66 6.04 -15.43
CA HIS A 269 -0.38 4.62 -15.22
C HIS A 269 -1.45 3.74 -15.89
N LEU A 270 -2.74 4.05 -15.69
CA LEU A 270 -3.86 3.35 -16.31
C LEU A 270 -3.80 3.43 -17.84
N SER A 271 -3.46 4.59 -18.39
CA SER A 271 -3.28 4.75 -19.84
C SER A 271 -2.15 3.88 -20.38
N ALA A 272 -1.10 3.69 -19.58
CA ALA A 272 0.02 2.83 -19.97
C ALA A 272 -0.28 1.34 -19.84
N VAL A 273 -1.12 0.89 -18.89
CA VAL A 273 -1.42 -0.54 -18.73
C VAL A 273 -2.69 -0.97 -19.47
N ALA A 274 -3.71 -0.12 -19.59
CA ALA A 274 -4.98 -0.39 -20.25
C ALA A 274 -5.45 0.81 -21.09
N PRO A 275 -4.91 1.02 -22.31
CA PRO A 275 -5.21 2.19 -23.14
C PRO A 275 -6.70 2.40 -23.42
N ARG A 276 -7.46 1.31 -23.56
CA ARG A 276 -8.92 1.34 -23.73
C ARG A 276 -9.62 2.09 -22.60
N LEU A 277 -9.14 1.92 -21.36
CA LEU A 277 -9.64 2.59 -20.17
C LEU A 277 -8.93 3.92 -19.89
N GLY A 278 -7.72 4.10 -20.45
CA GLY A 278 -6.87 5.27 -20.25
C GLY A 278 -7.55 6.60 -20.60
N ALA A 279 -8.26 6.66 -21.74
CA ALA A 279 -8.96 7.87 -22.15
C ALA A 279 -10.01 8.30 -21.11
N ALA A 280 -10.79 7.35 -20.59
CA ALA A 280 -11.79 7.61 -19.54
C ALA A 280 -11.10 8.04 -18.23
N ALA A 281 -10.03 7.36 -17.82
CA ALA A 281 -9.27 7.71 -16.63
C ALA A 281 -8.66 9.13 -16.70
N VAL A 282 -8.12 9.53 -17.86
CA VAL A 282 -7.57 10.88 -18.08
C VAL A 282 -8.68 11.94 -18.06
N ALA A 283 -9.83 11.67 -18.67
CA ALA A 283 -10.97 12.58 -18.63
C ALA A 283 -11.48 12.80 -17.20
N LEU A 284 -11.65 11.70 -16.44
CA LEU A 284 -12.00 11.75 -15.02
C LEU A 284 -10.97 12.52 -14.22
N SER A 285 -9.68 12.22 -14.40
CA SER A 285 -8.58 12.89 -13.68
C SER A 285 -8.58 14.40 -13.90
N LYS A 286 -8.77 14.88 -15.14
CA LYS A 286 -8.83 16.32 -15.43
C LYS A 286 -10.04 16.98 -14.76
N SER A 287 -11.21 16.36 -14.91
CA SER A 287 -12.46 16.90 -14.37
C SER A 287 -12.45 16.94 -12.84
N LEU A 288 -12.12 15.82 -12.20
CA LEU A 288 -12.02 15.71 -10.74
C LEU A 288 -10.88 16.57 -10.19
N GLY A 289 -9.70 16.55 -10.81
CA GLY A 289 -8.56 17.36 -10.36
C GLY A 289 -8.89 18.85 -10.30
N SER A 290 -9.62 19.38 -11.31
CA SER A 290 -10.12 20.75 -11.25
C SER A 290 -11.08 20.97 -10.08
N ARG A 291 -12.01 20.04 -9.84
CA ARG A 291 -12.99 20.16 -8.74
C ARG A 291 -12.34 20.08 -7.36
N LEU A 292 -11.35 19.21 -7.18
CA LEU A 292 -10.58 19.10 -5.95
C LEU A 292 -9.87 20.42 -5.62
N VAL A 293 -9.26 21.07 -6.62
CA VAL A 293 -8.59 22.36 -6.44
C VAL A 293 -9.61 23.48 -6.16
N THR A 294 -10.66 23.60 -6.97
CA THR A 294 -11.67 24.67 -6.77
C THR A 294 -12.50 24.49 -5.51
N GLY A 295 -12.67 23.23 -5.10
CA GLY A 295 -13.47 22.82 -3.96
C GLY A 295 -12.64 22.63 -2.70
N ALA A 296 -11.36 22.97 -2.67
CA ALA A 296 -10.51 22.82 -1.49
C ALA A 296 -11.03 23.69 -0.32
N PRO A 297 -10.93 23.22 0.94
CA PRO A 297 -11.26 24.05 2.10
C PRO A 297 -10.25 25.19 2.27
N GLU A 298 -10.69 26.30 2.90
CA GLU A 298 -9.80 27.43 3.24
C GLU A 298 -8.72 27.04 4.26
N ALA A 299 -9.04 26.11 5.16
CA ALA A 299 -8.11 25.56 6.15
C ALA A 299 -8.19 24.02 6.14
N GLY A 300 -7.02 23.38 6.10
CA GLY A 300 -6.90 21.93 6.22
C GLY A 300 -7.07 21.45 7.67
N MET A 301 -7.39 20.17 7.81
CA MET A 301 -7.42 19.43 9.07
C MET A 301 -6.35 18.35 9.06
N ALA A 302 -6.04 17.78 10.23
CA ALA A 302 -5.23 16.59 10.26
C ALA A 302 -6.00 15.47 9.54
N ARG A 303 -5.32 14.72 8.68
CA ARG A 303 -5.85 13.56 7.98
C ARG A 303 -4.90 12.38 8.16
N HIS A 304 -5.44 11.18 8.19
CA HIS A 304 -4.72 9.91 8.21
C HIS A 304 -3.96 9.67 6.89
N GLY A 305 -4.54 10.06 5.74
CA GLY A 305 -3.89 10.02 4.43
C GLY A 305 -3.89 8.66 3.72
N ASP A 306 -4.43 7.61 4.35
CA ASP A 306 -4.64 6.27 3.77
C ASP A 306 -5.75 5.53 4.54
N PHE A 307 -6.81 6.25 4.90
CA PHE A 307 -7.85 5.71 5.79
C PHE A 307 -8.76 4.72 5.04
N SER A 308 -8.66 3.44 5.39
CA SER A 308 -9.43 2.35 4.81
C SER A 308 -9.84 1.33 5.88
N PRO A 309 -10.82 0.44 5.61
CA PRO A 309 -11.29 -0.53 6.60
C PRO A 309 -10.23 -1.48 7.18
N ASP A 310 -9.12 -1.73 6.48
CA ASP A 310 -7.99 -2.52 7.01
C ASP A 310 -7.13 -1.73 8.04
N GLN A 311 -7.32 -0.42 8.13
CA GLN A 311 -6.65 0.44 9.12
C GLN A 311 -7.49 0.68 10.38
N VAL A 312 -8.70 0.11 10.44
CA VAL A 312 -9.57 0.14 11.61
C VAL A 312 -9.57 -1.24 12.24
N VAL A 313 -9.21 -1.34 13.52
CA VAL A 313 -9.19 -2.60 14.27
C VAL A 313 -10.20 -2.54 15.39
N GLN A 314 -11.01 -3.59 15.53
CA GLN A 314 -11.88 -3.82 16.66
C GLN A 314 -11.23 -4.83 17.60
N GLY A 315 -11.03 -4.44 18.86
CA GLY A 315 -10.57 -5.33 19.93
C GLY A 315 -11.22 -5.00 21.27
N ASP A 316 -10.69 -5.59 22.35
CA ASP A 316 -11.14 -5.32 23.72
C ASP A 316 -10.86 -3.86 24.16
N HIS A 317 -9.95 -3.19 23.46
CA HIS A 317 -9.64 -1.77 23.62
C HIS A 317 -10.61 -0.84 22.87
N GLY A 318 -11.73 -1.37 22.37
CA GLY A 318 -12.62 -0.68 21.45
C GLY A 318 -12.04 -0.62 20.04
N VAL A 319 -12.35 0.46 19.32
CA VAL A 319 -11.77 0.72 18.01
C VAL A 319 -10.36 1.30 18.15
N ALA A 320 -9.46 0.89 17.27
CA ALA A 320 -8.16 1.49 17.08
C ALA A 320 -7.91 1.86 15.62
N LEU A 321 -7.11 2.91 15.42
CA LEU A 321 -6.63 3.32 14.10
C LEU A 321 -5.16 2.91 13.93
N LEU A 322 -4.83 2.32 12.79
CA LEU A 322 -3.49 1.86 12.44
C LEU A 322 -2.79 2.82 11.46
N ASP A 323 -1.58 2.45 11.05
CA ASP A 323 -0.80 3.03 9.93
C ASP A 323 -0.89 4.55 9.67
N PHE A 324 -0.35 5.37 10.59
CA PHE A 324 -0.20 6.82 10.40
C PHE A 324 0.95 7.22 9.48
N ASP A 325 1.48 6.32 8.64
CA ASP A 325 2.67 6.59 7.82
C ASP A 325 2.47 7.75 6.81
N ASN A 326 1.22 7.97 6.40
CA ASN A 326 0.81 8.99 5.44
C ASN A 326 0.04 10.16 6.10
N ALA A 327 0.06 10.27 7.43
CA ALA A 327 -0.64 11.34 8.12
C ALA A 327 -0.10 12.72 7.73
N GLU A 328 -1.00 13.64 7.44
CA GLU A 328 -0.71 14.98 6.92
C GLU A 328 -1.82 15.99 7.26
N PHE A 329 -1.59 17.28 7.02
CA PHE A 329 -2.63 18.31 7.02
C PHE A 329 -3.16 18.50 5.60
N GLY A 330 -4.48 18.42 5.43
CA GLY A 330 -5.11 18.56 4.13
C GLY A 330 -6.63 18.60 4.21
N ASP A 331 -7.31 18.36 3.09
CA ASP A 331 -8.77 18.26 3.05
C ASP A 331 -9.22 16.97 3.77
N PRO A 332 -10.04 17.05 4.86
CA PRO A 332 -10.56 15.86 5.55
C PRO A 332 -11.46 14.99 4.66
N ALA A 333 -12.04 15.56 3.59
CA ALA A 333 -12.83 14.78 2.65
C ALA A 333 -12.00 13.74 1.88
N ALA A 334 -10.67 13.86 1.84
CA ALA A 334 -9.80 12.87 1.24
C ALA A 334 -9.82 11.52 1.99
N ASP A 335 -9.85 11.54 3.33
CA ASP A 335 -9.96 10.31 4.13
C ASP A 335 -11.35 9.69 4.01
N LEU A 336 -12.40 10.52 4.04
CA LEU A 336 -13.78 10.06 3.79
C LEU A 336 -13.88 9.39 2.41
N GLY A 337 -13.36 10.06 1.37
CA GLY A 337 -13.35 9.55 0.01
C GLY A 337 -12.54 8.26 -0.12
N GLN A 338 -11.38 8.16 0.51
CA GLN A 338 -10.55 6.96 0.52
C GLN A 338 -11.28 5.77 1.17
N PHE A 339 -11.97 6.00 2.29
CA PHE A 339 -12.72 4.96 2.98
C PHE A 339 -13.91 4.48 2.15
N VAL A 340 -14.71 5.41 1.63
CA VAL A 340 -15.84 5.13 0.73
C VAL A 340 -15.37 4.37 -0.51
N ALA A 341 -14.28 4.80 -1.14
CA ALA A 341 -13.70 4.11 -2.30
C ALA A 341 -13.26 2.68 -1.96
N SER A 342 -12.72 2.46 -0.76
CA SER A 342 -12.31 1.14 -0.28
C SER A 342 -13.50 0.21 -0.05
N LEU A 343 -14.62 0.72 0.50
CA LEU A 343 -15.87 -0.04 0.62
C LEU A 343 -16.42 -0.46 -0.75
N TRP A 344 -16.44 0.46 -1.71
CA TRP A 344 -16.84 0.14 -3.10
C TRP A 344 -15.91 -0.88 -3.75
N ALA A 345 -14.59 -0.73 -3.60
CA ALA A 345 -13.62 -1.65 -4.15
C ALA A 345 -13.77 -3.07 -3.58
N ALA A 346 -14.00 -3.19 -2.26
CA ALA A 346 -14.27 -4.46 -1.62
C ALA A 346 -15.56 -5.10 -2.14
N HIS A 347 -16.64 -4.32 -2.27
CA HIS A 347 -17.91 -4.80 -2.79
C HIS A 347 -17.83 -5.30 -4.24
N LEU A 348 -17.10 -4.60 -5.11
CA LEU A 348 -16.94 -4.98 -6.52
C LEU A 348 -16.13 -6.27 -6.73
N VAL A 349 -15.29 -6.64 -5.76
CA VAL A 349 -14.43 -7.84 -5.84
C VAL A 349 -15.01 -9.02 -5.06
N SER A 350 -15.85 -8.76 -4.06
CA SER A 350 -16.44 -9.80 -3.21
C SER A 350 -17.47 -10.63 -3.98
N THR A 351 -17.39 -11.95 -3.81
CA THR A 351 -18.47 -12.88 -4.17
C THR A 351 -19.34 -13.27 -2.97
N ALA A 352 -18.97 -12.83 -1.77
CA ALA A 352 -19.66 -13.10 -0.53
C ALA A 352 -20.75 -12.04 -0.24
N PRO A 353 -21.85 -12.41 0.43
CA PRO A 353 -22.88 -11.47 0.86
C PRO A 353 -22.37 -10.61 2.03
N GLY A 354 -21.72 -9.49 1.70
CA GLY A 354 -21.47 -8.38 2.63
C GLY A 354 -22.65 -7.40 2.65
N PRO A 355 -22.64 -6.39 3.55
CA PRO A 355 -23.62 -5.32 3.48
C PRO A 355 -23.54 -4.63 2.11
N PRO A 356 -24.68 -4.16 1.55
CA PRO A 356 -24.65 -3.31 0.38
C PRO A 356 -23.69 -2.14 0.60
N ALA A 357 -22.81 -1.85 -0.36
CA ALA A 357 -21.84 -0.77 -0.22
C ALA A 357 -22.52 0.58 0.13
N VAL A 358 -23.74 0.80 -0.36
CA VAL A 358 -24.57 1.96 -0.05
C VAL A 358 -24.85 2.09 1.45
N SER A 359 -25.32 1.03 2.11
CA SER A 359 -25.61 1.08 3.55
C SER A 359 -24.34 1.25 4.35
N ALA A 360 -23.27 0.54 3.98
CA ALA A 360 -21.99 0.64 4.67
C ALA A 360 -21.39 2.06 4.61
N VAL A 361 -21.55 2.74 3.46
CA VAL A 361 -21.15 4.14 3.31
C VAL A 361 -22.03 5.06 4.16
N ALA A 362 -23.35 4.85 4.17
CA ALA A 362 -24.26 5.65 4.98
C ALA A 362 -23.95 5.55 6.48
N ASP A 363 -23.74 4.33 6.99
CA ASP A 363 -23.42 4.08 8.41
C ASP A 363 -22.09 4.75 8.80
N PHE A 364 -21.07 4.63 7.95
CA PHE A 364 -19.78 5.29 8.18
C PHE A 364 -19.88 6.82 8.21
N LEU A 365 -20.59 7.42 7.24
CA LEU A 365 -20.75 8.87 7.18
C LEU A 365 -21.61 9.38 8.34
N ALA A 366 -22.65 8.64 8.74
CA ALA A 366 -23.48 8.96 9.90
C ALA A 366 -22.65 8.99 11.19
N GLY A 367 -21.77 8.01 11.40
CA GLY A 367 -20.84 8.01 12.53
C GLY A 367 -19.86 9.18 12.51
N TYR A 368 -19.34 9.54 11.33
CA TYR A 368 -18.46 10.70 11.18
C TYR A 368 -19.16 12.01 11.56
N GLU A 369 -20.42 12.18 11.15
CA GLU A 369 -21.23 13.35 11.54
C GLU A 369 -21.60 13.33 13.03
N ALA A 370 -21.94 12.17 13.59
CA ALA A 370 -22.20 11.99 15.02
C ALA A 370 -20.97 12.34 15.89
N GLY A 371 -19.77 12.02 15.40
CA GLY A 371 -18.49 12.41 16.00
C GLY A 371 -18.14 13.90 15.88
N GLY A 372 -19.02 14.72 15.28
CA GLY A 372 -18.83 16.16 15.11
C GLY A 372 -18.13 16.56 13.81
N GLY A 373 -17.85 15.60 12.92
CA GLY A 373 -17.37 15.86 11.58
C GLY A 373 -18.46 16.46 10.68
N VAL A 374 -18.06 17.05 9.55
CA VAL A 374 -18.99 17.54 8.52
C VAL A 374 -18.68 16.85 7.19
N ALA A 375 -19.59 16.00 6.72
CA ALA A 375 -19.44 15.27 5.46
C ALA A 375 -20.22 15.98 4.34
N ILE A 376 -19.56 16.86 3.59
CA ILE A 376 -20.21 17.54 2.44
C ILE A 376 -20.37 16.53 1.29
N PRO A 377 -21.59 16.11 0.90
CA PRO A 377 -21.78 14.94 0.03
C PRO A 377 -21.07 15.04 -1.32
N GLY A 378 -21.16 16.19 -1.99
CA GLY A 378 -20.49 16.41 -3.29
C GLY A 378 -18.96 16.36 -3.19
N ARG A 379 -18.39 16.90 -2.10
CA ARG A 379 -16.94 16.89 -1.88
C ARG A 379 -16.45 15.48 -1.56
N VAL A 380 -17.18 14.73 -0.72
CA VAL A 380 -16.86 13.32 -0.42
C VAL A 380 -16.96 12.48 -1.69
N ALA A 381 -17.96 12.70 -2.53
CA ALA A 381 -18.11 11.98 -3.81
C ALA A 381 -16.96 12.25 -4.78
N ASP A 382 -16.49 13.49 -4.90
CA ASP A 382 -15.33 13.83 -5.73
C ASP A 382 -14.05 13.16 -5.22
N HIS A 383 -13.79 13.20 -3.91
CA HIS A 383 -12.64 12.50 -3.32
C HIS A 383 -12.76 10.98 -3.44
N ALA A 384 -13.95 10.41 -3.28
CA ALA A 384 -14.20 8.98 -3.46
C ALA A 384 -13.98 8.54 -4.91
N ALA A 385 -14.46 9.32 -5.88
CA ALA A 385 -14.21 9.07 -7.30
C ALA A 385 -12.71 9.15 -7.63
N ALA A 386 -12.02 10.17 -7.11
CA ALA A 386 -10.57 10.29 -7.29
C ALA A 386 -9.81 9.11 -6.65
N ALA A 387 -10.19 8.69 -5.44
CA ALA A 387 -9.62 7.53 -4.76
C ALA A 387 -9.87 6.22 -5.54
N LEU A 388 -11.05 6.02 -6.13
CA LEU A 388 -11.33 4.86 -6.99
C LEU A 388 -10.45 4.83 -8.24
N VAL A 389 -10.20 5.98 -8.89
CA VAL A 389 -9.24 6.05 -10.02
C VAL A 389 -7.83 5.67 -9.55
N ARG A 390 -7.41 6.11 -8.36
CA ARG A 390 -6.12 5.68 -7.77
C ARG A 390 -6.09 4.18 -7.47
N LEU A 391 -7.17 3.61 -6.94
CA LEU A 391 -7.28 2.18 -6.64
C LEU A 391 -7.35 1.32 -7.90
N ALA A 392 -7.83 1.86 -9.03
CA ALA A 392 -7.95 1.12 -10.29
C ALA A 392 -6.59 0.63 -10.85
N VAL A 393 -5.46 1.16 -10.36
CA VAL A 393 -4.11 0.64 -10.68
C VAL A 393 -3.74 -0.62 -9.90
N GLU A 394 -4.35 -0.84 -8.74
CA GLU A 394 -3.94 -1.90 -7.80
C GLU A 394 -4.17 -3.31 -8.35
N PRO A 395 -5.25 -3.65 -9.08
CA PRO A 395 -5.41 -4.98 -9.65
C PRO A 395 -4.21 -5.46 -10.48
N PHE A 396 -3.64 -4.58 -11.31
CA PHE A 396 -2.41 -4.87 -12.06
C PHE A 396 -1.20 -5.01 -11.13
N ARG A 397 -1.07 -4.13 -10.13
CA ARG A 397 0.04 -4.16 -9.17
C ARG A 397 0.07 -5.44 -8.35
N VAL A 398 -1.07 -5.96 -7.92
CA VAL A 398 -1.15 -7.19 -7.11
C VAL A 398 -1.26 -8.47 -7.95
N ARG A 399 -1.14 -8.36 -9.28
CA ARG A 399 -1.24 -9.47 -10.24
C ARG A 399 -2.57 -10.23 -10.13
N ALA A 400 -3.68 -9.51 -9.98
CA ALA A 400 -5.00 -10.15 -10.08
C ALA A 400 -5.16 -10.79 -11.48
N PRO A 401 -5.64 -12.04 -11.59
CA PRO A 401 -5.75 -12.73 -12.88
C PRO A 401 -6.74 -12.05 -13.84
N ASP A 402 -7.76 -11.42 -13.27
CA ASP A 402 -8.83 -10.65 -13.91
C ASP A 402 -8.62 -9.13 -13.76
N TRP A 403 -7.36 -8.69 -13.61
CA TRP A 403 -7.06 -7.28 -13.35
C TRP A 403 -7.72 -6.28 -14.32
N PRO A 404 -7.87 -6.54 -15.65
CA PRO A 404 -8.51 -5.57 -16.54
C PRO A 404 -9.97 -5.32 -16.17
N ALA A 405 -10.72 -6.39 -15.88
CA ALA A 405 -12.13 -6.30 -15.51
C ALA A 405 -12.32 -5.58 -14.16
N ARG A 406 -11.44 -5.85 -13.19
CA ARG A 406 -11.46 -5.13 -11.90
C ARG A 406 -11.12 -3.65 -12.06
N THR A 407 -10.13 -3.33 -12.89
CA THR A 407 -9.76 -1.94 -13.20
C THR A 407 -10.93 -1.20 -13.87
N GLU A 408 -11.61 -1.84 -14.82
CA GLU A 408 -12.79 -1.29 -15.50
C GLU A 408 -13.93 -1.01 -14.51
N ALA A 409 -14.32 -1.99 -13.69
CA ALA A 409 -15.38 -1.84 -12.70
C ALA A 409 -15.12 -0.69 -11.70
N LEU A 410 -13.86 -0.51 -11.28
CA LEU A 410 -13.47 0.60 -10.40
C LEU A 410 -13.61 1.97 -11.11
N LEU A 411 -13.24 2.05 -12.40
CA LEU A 411 -13.38 3.28 -13.19
C LEU A 411 -14.83 3.60 -13.51
N GLU A 412 -15.67 2.60 -13.79
CA GLU A 412 -17.11 2.79 -13.96
C GLU A 412 -17.76 3.32 -12.69
N ARG A 413 -17.38 2.79 -11.51
CA ARG A 413 -17.86 3.30 -10.23
C ARG A 413 -17.35 4.71 -9.95
N ALA A 414 -16.09 5.01 -10.27
CA ALA A 414 -15.55 6.37 -10.17
C ALA A 414 -16.34 7.34 -11.06
N ALA A 415 -16.62 6.96 -12.30
CA ALA A 415 -17.41 7.75 -13.24
C ALA A 415 -18.85 7.97 -12.75
N HIS A 416 -19.45 6.98 -12.09
CA HIS A 416 -20.78 7.12 -11.48
C HIS A 416 -20.78 8.15 -10.35
N LEU A 417 -19.83 8.05 -9.41
CA LEU A 417 -19.72 8.99 -8.28
C LEU A 417 -19.35 10.42 -8.73
N ALA A 418 -18.62 10.55 -9.84
CA ALA A 418 -18.21 11.84 -10.38
C ALA A 418 -19.33 12.61 -11.11
N ARG A 419 -20.52 12.01 -11.30
CA ARG A 419 -21.65 12.67 -11.95
C ARG A 419 -22.32 13.65 -10.98
N PRO A 420 -22.71 14.85 -11.44
CA PRO A 420 -23.52 15.75 -10.62
C PRO A 420 -24.89 15.11 -10.37
N THR A 421 -25.19 14.79 -9.11
CA THR A 421 -26.50 14.28 -8.68
C THR A 421 -27.27 15.38 -7.94
N PHE A 422 -28.60 15.43 -8.16
CA PHE A 422 -29.52 16.29 -7.41
C PHE A 422 -29.98 15.66 -6.07
N SER A 423 -29.51 14.44 -5.77
CA SER A 423 -29.75 13.64 -4.56
C SER A 423 -28.43 13.09 -4.00
N SER A 424 -28.45 12.44 -2.82
CA SER A 424 -27.27 11.76 -2.24
C SER A 424 -26.57 10.90 -3.31
N PRO A 425 -25.25 11.08 -3.53
CA PRO A 425 -24.48 10.29 -4.49
C PRO A 425 -24.17 8.86 -4.00
N PHE A 426 -24.53 8.58 -2.74
CA PHE A 426 -24.34 7.29 -2.06
C PHE A 426 -25.64 6.54 -1.92
#